data_AF-A0A816HP34-F1
#
_entry.id   AF-A0A816HP34-F1
#
_cell.length_a   1.000
_cell.length_b   1.000
_cell.length_c   1.000
_cell.angle_alpha   90.00
_cell.angle_beta   90.00
_cell.angle_gamma   90.00
#
_symmetry.space_group_name_H-M   'P 1'
#
loop_
_entity.id
_entity.type
_entity.pdbx_description
1 polymer ?
#
loop_
_entity_poly.entity_id
_entity_poly.type
_entity_poly.pdbx_seq_one_letter_code
_entity_poly.pdbx_strand_id
1 'polypeptide(L)' 'MGSRLSGLGSALYDSKRREFLGRDGARWGKLGVFYFFFYIGLAGFFCAMLAVFMAFTPRDHPYYTNHDSRMETRSNPLSP' A
#
# COMPACT_ATOMS: atom_id res chain seq x y z
N MET A 1 39.54 6.15 -0.33
CA MET A 1 38.06 6.07 -0.38
C MET A 1 37.61 4.74 -1.00
N GLY A 2 38.01 3.58 -0.46
CA GLY A 2 37.72 2.27 -1.08
C GLY A 2 37.53 1.10 -0.09
N SER A 3 37.77 1.34 1.20
CA SER A 3 37.71 0.33 2.26
C SER A 3 36.34 0.18 2.91
N ARG A 4 35.45 1.19 2.79
CA ARG A 4 34.11 1.16 3.42
C ARG A 4 33.09 0.36 2.61
N LEU A 5 33.23 0.32 1.28
CA LEU A 5 32.31 -0.41 0.40
C LEU A 5 32.50 -1.92 0.47
N SER A 6 33.75 -2.41 0.57
CA SER A 6 34.02 -3.84 0.78
C SER A 6 33.44 -4.37 2.10
N GLY A 7 33.37 -3.52 3.14
CA GLY A 7 32.75 -3.86 4.43
C GLY A 7 31.21 -3.82 4.42
N LEU A 8 30.59 -2.99 3.56
CA LEU A 8 29.13 -2.97 3.39
C LEU A 8 28.64 -4.20 2.62
N GLY A 9 29.39 -4.63 1.60
CA GLY A 9 29.07 -5.84 0.84
C GLY A 9 29.12 -7.10 1.72
N SER A 10 30.13 -7.23 2.59
CA SER A 10 30.24 -8.33 3.54
C SER A 10 29.24 -8.23 4.71
N ALA A 11 28.80 -7.02 5.09
CA ALA A 11 27.72 -6.83 6.06
C ALA A 11 26.32 -7.18 5.50
N LEU A 12 26.12 -7.02 4.18
CA LEU A 12 24.89 -7.37 3.50
C LEU A 12 24.73 -8.87 3.31
N TYR A 13 25.79 -9.56 2.86
CA TYR A 13 25.71 -10.99 2.54
C TYR A 13 27.03 -11.71 2.79
N ASP A 14 27.03 -12.65 3.74
CA ASP A 14 28.16 -13.56 3.97
C ASP A 14 27.87 -14.90 3.26
N SER A 15 28.52 -15.14 2.12
CA SER A 15 28.30 -16.36 1.33
C SER A 15 28.81 -17.63 2.02
N LYS A 16 29.74 -17.53 2.99
CA LYS A 16 30.26 -18.68 3.73
C LYS A 16 29.26 -19.20 4.77
N ARG A 17 28.49 -18.30 5.38
CA ARG A 17 27.49 -18.64 6.41
C ARG A 17 26.05 -18.60 5.89
N ARG A 18 25.81 -18.13 4.66
CA ARG A 18 24.46 -17.89 4.09
C ARG A 18 23.59 -17.01 5.00
N GLU A 19 24.22 -16.07 5.69
CA GLU A 19 23.56 -15.09 6.55
C GLU A 19 23.40 -13.78 5.77
N PHE A 20 22.16 -13.25 5.73
CA PHE A 20 21.85 -11.95 5.15
C PHE A 20 21.60 -10.98 6.30
N LEU A 21 22.40 -9.90 6.38
CA LEU A 21 22.32 -8.89 7.46
C LEU A 21 22.37 -9.50 8.89
N GLY A 22 23.19 -10.53 9.10
CA GLY A 22 23.37 -11.15 10.44
C GLY A 22 22.25 -12.10 10.89
N ARG A 23 21.33 -12.48 9.99
CA ARG A 23 20.35 -13.56 10.22
C ARG A 23 20.44 -14.61 9.11
N ASP A 24 20.29 -15.89 9.46
CA ASP A 24 20.18 -17.01 8.52
C ASP A 24 19.22 -16.67 7.37
N GLY A 25 19.66 -16.86 6.12
CA GLY A 25 18.81 -16.70 4.94
C GLY A 25 17.54 -17.57 4.97
N ALA A 26 17.57 -18.70 5.68
CA ALA A 26 16.41 -19.56 5.89
C ALA A 26 15.32 -18.90 6.75
N ARG A 27 15.71 -18.08 7.76
CA ARG A 27 14.76 -17.34 8.60
C ARG A 27 14.15 -16.18 7.83
N TRP A 28 14.96 -15.52 6.99
CA TRP A 28 14.48 -14.51 6.04
C TRP A 28 13.47 -15.08 5.05
N GLY A 29 13.74 -16.27 4.48
CA GLY A 29 12.79 -16.94 3.59
C GLY A 29 11.45 -17.22 4.26
N LYS A 30 11.46 -17.76 5.49
CA LYS A 30 10.24 -18.01 6.27
C LYS A 30 9.44 -16.74 6.54
N LEU A 31 10.12 -15.66 6.92
CA LEU A 31 9.50 -14.35 7.16
C LEU A 31 8.92 -13.76 5.86
N GLY A 32 9.67 -13.83 4.76
CA GLY A 32 9.24 -13.33 3.45
C GLY A 32 8.00 -14.06 2.93
N VAL A 33 7.98 -15.40 3.01
CA VAL A 33 6.83 -16.20 2.60
C VAL A 33 5.60 -15.89 3.47
N PHE A 34 5.76 -15.77 4.79
CA PHE A 34 4.67 -15.39 5.68
C PHE A 34 4.08 -14.02 5.32
N TYR A 35 4.92 -12.99 5.16
CA TYR A 35 4.47 -11.65 4.81
C TYR A 35 3.86 -11.59 3.42
N PHE A 36 4.37 -12.36 2.47
CA PHE A 36 3.82 -12.42 1.11
C PHE A 36 2.34 -12.85 1.11
N PHE A 37 2.02 -13.97 1.75
CA PHE A 37 0.63 -14.45 1.85
C PHE A 37 -0.25 -13.51 2.69
N PHE A 38 0.30 -12.96 3.77
CA PHE A 38 -0.40 -11.98 4.59
C PHE A 38 -0.80 -10.74 3.78
N TYR A 39 0.12 -10.16 3.03
CA TYR A 39 -0.15 -8.97 2.23
C TYR A 39 -1.02 -9.25 1.01
N ILE A 40 -0.94 -10.43 0.39
CA ILE A 40 -1.89 -10.84 -0.66
C ILE A 40 -3.31 -10.92 -0.11
N GLY A 41 -3.50 -11.55 1.06
CA GLY A 41 -4.81 -11.61 1.71
C GLY A 41 -5.35 -10.22 2.04
N LEU A 42 -4.50 -9.34 2.59
CA LEU A 42 -4.87 -7.97 2.90
C LEU A 42 -5.21 -7.15 1.65
N ALA A 43 -4.43 -7.29 0.58
CA ALA A 43 -4.70 -6.64 -0.70
C ALA A 43 -6.00 -7.16 -1.33
N GLY A 44 -6.24 -8.47 -1.28
CA GLY A 44 -7.48 -9.08 -1.74
C GLY A 44 -8.69 -8.57 -0.97
N PHE A 45 -8.60 -8.48 0.35
CA PHE A 45 -9.64 -7.89 1.21
C PHE A 45 -9.92 -6.43 0.84
N PHE A 46 -8.87 -5.63 0.64
CA PHE A 46 -9.01 -4.24 0.24
C PHE A 46 -9.67 -4.09 -1.14
N CYS A 47 -9.22 -4.88 -2.12
CA CYS A 47 -9.82 -4.90 -3.45
C CYS A 47 -11.29 -5.36 -3.42
N ALA A 48 -11.63 -6.34 -2.58
CA ALA A 48 -13.02 -6.76 -2.40
C ALA A 48 -13.89 -5.64 -1.82
N MET A 49 -13.39 -4.90 -0.83
CA MET A 49 -14.10 -3.75 -0.26
C MET A 49 -14.34 -2.65 -1.30
N LEU A 50 -13.33 -2.37 -2.15
CA LEU A 50 -13.47 -1.42 -3.26
C LEU A 50 -14.46 -1.91 -4.33
N ALA A 51 -14.44 -3.20 -4.68
CA ALA A 51 -15.36 -3.77 -5.64
C ALA A 51 -16.81 -3.64 -5.17
N VAL A 52 -17.06 -3.91 -3.89
CA VAL A 52 -18.36 -3.71 -3.26
C VAL A 52 -18.76 -2.23 -3.28
N PHE A 53 -17.86 -1.33 -2.88
CA PHE A 53 -18.10 0.12 -2.93
C PHE A 53 -18.48 0.61 -4.34
N MET A 54 -17.78 0.15 -5.38
CA MET A 54 -18.09 0.47 -6.77
C MET A 54 -19.41 -0.14 -7.24
N ALA A 55 -19.82 -1.30 -6.72
CA ALA A 55 -21.11 -1.89 -7.03
C ALA A 55 -22.28 -1.08 -6.44
N PHE A 56 -22.08 -0.46 -5.27
CA PHE A 56 -23.11 0.37 -4.62
C PHE A 56 -23.12 1.83 -5.09
N THR A 57 -22.07 2.30 -5.79
CA THR A 57 -21.99 3.68 -6.27
C THR A 57 -22.64 3.80 -7.66
N PRO A 58 -23.63 4.70 -7.85
CA PRO A 58 -24.21 4.95 -9.18
C PRO A 58 -23.14 5.47 -10.15
N ARG A 59 -23.16 4.99 -11.40
CA ARG A 59 -22.17 5.37 -12.43
C ARG A 59 -22.51 6.66 -13.17
N ASP A 60 -23.79 7.00 -13.22
CA ASP A 60 -24.29 8.07 -14.09
C ASP A 60 -24.27 9.44 -13.43
N HIS A 61 -24.24 9.51 -12.10
CA HIS A 61 -24.17 10.75 -11.35
C HIS A 61 -23.40 10.56 -10.04
N PRO A 62 -22.69 11.58 -9.54
CA PRO A 62 -22.04 11.51 -8.24
C PRO A 62 -23.09 11.37 -7.15
N TYR A 63 -22.85 10.47 -6.20
CA TYR A 63 -23.76 10.22 -5.08
C TYR A 63 -23.95 11.47 -4.20
N TYR A 64 -22.89 12.28 -4.06
CA TYR A 64 -22.93 13.56 -3.37
C TYR A 64 -22.68 14.69 -4.36
N THR A 65 -23.72 15.50 -4.59
CA THR A 65 -23.62 16.75 -5.36
C THR A 65 -23.67 17.94 -4.42
N ASN A 66 -22.99 19.03 -4.79
CA ASN A 66 -22.78 20.21 -3.95
C ASN A 66 -24.03 21.11 -3.80
N HIS A 67 -25.25 20.61 -4.08
CA HIS A 67 -26.47 21.41 -4.03
C HIS A 67 -26.80 22.01 -2.65
N ASP A 68 -26.28 21.43 -1.56
CA ASP A 68 -26.37 21.98 -0.19
C ASP A 68 -25.08 22.68 0.28
N SER A 69 -24.11 22.85 -0.63
CA SER A 69 -22.82 23.44 -0.28
C SER A 69 -22.87 24.96 -0.38
N ARG A 70 -22.30 25.63 0.62
CA ARG A 70 -22.33 27.10 0.75
C ARG A 70 -21.71 27.85 -0.44
N MET A 71 -20.92 27.17 -1.27
CA MET A 71 -20.35 27.70 -2.51
C MET A 71 -21.43 27.91 -3.58
N GLU A 72 -22.45 27.05 -3.64
CA GLU A 72 -23.51 27.09 -4.66
C GLU A 72 -24.58 28.13 -4.34
N THR A 73 -24.97 28.30 -3.07
CA THR A 73 -25.88 29.36 -2.61
C THR A 73 -25.37 30.76 -2.98
N ARG A 74 -24.05 30.96 -3.08
CA ARG A 74 -23.46 32.24 -3.48
C ARG A 74 -23.60 32.53 -4.99
N SER A 75 -23.64 31.51 -5.84
CA SER A 75 -23.68 31.69 -7.29
C SER A 75 -25.09 31.63 -7.89
N ASN A 76 -26.10 31.17 -7.15
CA ASN A 76 -27.49 31.14 -7.58
C ASN A 76 -28.28 32.37 -7.06
N PRO A 77 -28.70 33.32 -7.91
CA PRO A 77 -29.42 34.53 -7.49
C PRO A 77 -30.89 34.28 -7.10
N LEU A 78 -31.38 33.04 -7.16
CA LEU A 78 -32.76 32.67 -6.83
C LEU A 78 -32.87 31.76 -5.60
N SER A 79 -31.82 31.62 -4.78
CA SER A 79 -31.96 31.02 -3.45
C SER A 79 -32.76 31.96 -2.52
N PRO A 80 -33.69 31.47 -1.69
CA PRO A 80 -34.44 32.31 -0.74
C PRO A 80 -33.54 33.03 0.28
#